data_AF-A0A2T4WHX2-F1
#
_entry.id   AF-A0A2T4WHX2-F1
#
_cell.length_a   1.000
_cell.length_b   1.000
_cell.length_c   1.000
_cell.angle_alpha   90.00
_cell.angle_beta   90.00
_cell.angle_gamma   90.00
#
_symmetry.space_group_name_H-M   'P 1'
#
loop_
_entity.id
_entity.type
_entity.pdbx_description
1 polymer ?
#
loop_
_entity_poly.entity_id
_entity_poly.type
_entity_poly.pdbx_seq_one_letter_code
_entity_poly.pdbx_strand_id
1 'polypeptide(L)'
;PNIVLNKLYKYTALQSSFSVNNIALVNGRPEMLNLKDMIHHFVEHRHEVVVRRTTYELRKAEERAHILEGLIIASDNIDEVIALIRASENADEAKQKLIDRFELSEIQAKAIVEMRLRQLTGLEQDKLRSEYDALMITIEDLKDILDKKERRMNIITEELQEVKEKYGDERRSVIEYAGGDLSIEDMIPDEKVVITISHAGYIKRTSLTEYKTQNRGGVGQKASTTRNEDFLEHLFVGTNHQYMLFFTQKGKCFWMRVYEIPEGSKTSKGRAIQNLINIEQDDAVKAFICTQDLKDEDYINSHYVIMATKKGQVKKTSLEQYSRPRANGINAITIKEDDELLEAKLTTGESQVMLALKSGKAIRFEEAKTRPMGRNASGVRGIRLQNEKTDEVIGMIAVDDMESDILVVSENGYGKRSSLEDYRITNRGGKGVKTISITEKTGNLVAIKNVIDSDGLMIINKSGIAIRMSVEDLRVMGRATQGVKLINLKGSDSIAAVAKVMNDEDDVDEDEVVDNEDVINNGTTIDNSEEE
;
A
#
# COMPACT_ATOMS: atom_id res chain seq x y z
N PRO A 1 -4.37 18.63 -22.43
CA PRO A 1 -2.91 18.88 -22.59
C PRO A 1 -2.04 17.89 -21.80
N ASN A 2 -2.27 17.76 -20.49
CA ASN A 2 -1.45 16.91 -19.61
C ASN A 2 -1.49 15.41 -19.97
N ILE A 3 -2.64 14.89 -20.43
CA ILE A 3 -2.78 13.48 -20.86
C ILE A 3 -1.87 13.16 -22.07
N VAL A 4 -1.73 14.10 -23.01
CA VAL A 4 -0.87 13.91 -24.20
C VAL A 4 0.61 13.97 -23.80
N LEU A 5 0.99 14.91 -22.95
CA LEU A 5 2.36 15.02 -22.41
C LEU A 5 2.78 13.74 -21.67
N ASN A 6 1.88 13.16 -20.88
CA ASN A 6 2.14 11.91 -20.15
C ASN A 6 2.27 10.69 -21.08
N LYS A 7 1.47 10.63 -22.15
CA LYS A 7 1.66 9.62 -23.20
C LYS A 7 3.02 9.77 -23.88
N LEU A 8 3.47 11.01 -24.11
CA LEU A 8 4.80 11.26 -24.64
C LEU A 8 5.89 10.79 -23.67
N TYR A 9 5.80 11.09 -22.37
CA TYR A 9 6.76 10.56 -21.40
C TYR A 9 6.77 9.03 -21.36
N LYS A 10 5.61 8.36 -21.42
CA LYS A 10 5.52 6.89 -21.35
C LYS A 10 6.04 6.17 -22.59
N TYR A 11 5.81 6.72 -23.78
CA TYR A 11 6.07 6.03 -25.06
C TYR A 11 7.27 6.60 -25.84
N THR A 12 7.94 7.63 -25.32
CA THR A 12 9.11 8.25 -25.97
C THR A 12 10.30 8.32 -25.02
N ALA A 13 11.49 8.57 -25.56
CA ALA A 13 12.72 8.73 -24.79
C ALA A 13 12.81 10.05 -24.01
N LEU A 14 11.74 10.85 -23.94
CA LEU A 14 11.67 12.04 -23.08
C LEU A 14 11.70 11.66 -21.59
N GLN A 15 11.27 10.45 -21.24
CA GLN A 15 11.51 9.83 -19.94
C GLN A 15 12.24 8.50 -20.16
N SER A 16 13.37 8.32 -19.49
CA SER A 16 14.16 7.09 -19.57
C SER A 16 14.67 6.69 -18.20
N SER A 17 14.76 5.39 -17.94
CA SER A 17 15.45 4.87 -16.77
C SER A 17 16.95 4.80 -17.02
N PHE A 18 17.74 5.15 -16.00
CA PHE A 18 19.17 4.94 -15.97
C PHE A 18 19.50 4.03 -14.79
N SER A 19 19.93 2.81 -15.09
CA SER A 19 20.30 1.83 -14.06
C SER A 19 21.68 2.19 -13.50
N VAL A 20 21.73 2.60 -12.23
CA VAL A 20 22.98 2.89 -11.53
C VAL A 20 23.47 1.61 -10.85
N ASN A 21 24.69 1.18 -11.17
CA ASN A 21 25.34 0.05 -10.53
C ASN A 21 26.81 0.38 -10.22
N ASN A 22 27.14 0.53 -8.94
CA ASN A 22 28.45 0.97 -8.48
C ASN A 22 29.37 -0.22 -8.18
N ILE A 23 29.92 -0.82 -9.23
CA ILE A 23 30.90 -1.91 -9.13
C ILE A 23 32.29 -1.36 -9.47
N ALA A 24 33.25 -1.53 -8.56
CA ALA A 24 34.63 -1.07 -8.76
C ALA A 24 35.63 -2.14 -8.29
N LEU A 25 36.90 -1.96 -8.66
CA LEU A 25 37.99 -2.82 -8.20
C LEU A 25 38.59 -2.28 -6.90
N VAL A 26 38.49 -3.05 -5.82
CA VAL A 26 39.19 -2.80 -4.56
C VAL A 26 40.31 -3.83 -4.45
N ASN A 27 41.56 -3.38 -4.45
CA ASN A 27 42.74 -4.26 -4.40
C ASN A 27 42.72 -5.39 -5.46
N GLY A 28 42.24 -5.06 -6.67
CA GLY A 28 42.14 -6.00 -7.80
C GLY A 28 40.94 -6.94 -7.77
N ARG A 29 40.00 -6.78 -6.83
CA ARG A 29 38.77 -7.58 -6.73
C ARG A 29 37.53 -6.74 -7.02
N PRO A 30 36.56 -7.23 -7.81
CA PRO A 30 35.32 -6.52 -8.07
C PRO A 30 34.41 -6.54 -6.84
N GLU A 31 34.06 -5.36 -6.35
CA GLU A 31 33.20 -5.17 -5.19
C GLU A 31 32.08 -4.16 -5.50
N MET A 32 30.89 -4.41 -4.95
CA MET A 32 29.79 -3.44 -4.97
C MET A 32 29.98 -2.45 -3.83
N LEU A 33 30.08 -1.16 -4.16
CA LEU A 33 30.39 -0.12 -3.18
C LEU A 33 29.20 0.83 -2.99
N ASN A 34 28.92 1.17 -1.74
CA ASN A 34 28.05 2.30 -1.44
C ASN A 34 28.86 3.62 -1.46
N LEU A 35 28.18 4.77 -1.37
CA LEU A 35 28.84 6.09 -1.44
C LEU A 35 29.88 6.29 -0.32
N LYS A 36 29.64 5.77 0.89
CA LYS A 36 30.56 5.87 2.01
C LYS A 36 31.85 5.09 1.73
N ASP A 37 31.73 3.89 1.18
CA ASP A 37 32.87 3.05 0.84
C ASP A 37 33.72 3.69 -0.26
N MET A 38 33.08 4.27 -1.27
CA MET A 38 33.76 5.01 -2.34
C MET A 38 34.58 6.19 -1.80
N ILE A 39 33.97 7.01 -0.92
CA ILE A 39 34.65 8.14 -0.29
C ILE A 39 35.80 7.64 0.61
N HIS A 40 35.58 6.57 1.37
CA HIS A 40 36.60 6.00 2.23
C HIS A 40 37.84 5.56 1.46
N HIS A 41 37.68 4.78 0.38
CA HIS A 41 38.79 4.35 -0.46
C HIS A 41 39.51 5.51 -1.15
N PHE A 42 38.77 6.53 -1.58
CA PHE A 42 39.37 7.74 -2.13
C PHE A 42 40.25 8.48 -1.12
N VAL A 43 39.77 8.65 0.12
CA VAL A 43 40.52 9.33 1.19
C VAL A 43 41.76 8.52 1.60
N GLU A 44 41.65 7.19 1.72
CA GLU A 44 42.80 6.33 2.04
C GLU A 44 43.86 6.41 0.93
N HIS A 45 43.45 6.37 -0.33
CA HIS A 45 44.39 6.55 -1.45
C HIS A 45 45.07 7.92 -1.41
N ARG A 46 44.32 8.99 -1.11
CA ARG A 46 44.91 10.34 -1.01
C ARG A 46 45.92 10.44 0.13
N HIS A 47 45.62 9.81 1.26
CA HIS A 47 46.54 9.73 2.39
C HIS A 47 47.84 9.02 2.02
N GLU A 48 47.77 7.88 1.32
CA GLU A 48 48.95 7.17 0.82
C GLU A 48 49.79 8.04 -0.11
N VAL A 49 49.15 8.76 -1.05
CA VAL A 49 49.83 9.66 -1.98
C VAL A 49 50.58 10.79 -1.24
N VAL A 50 49.94 11.41 -0.24
CA VAL A 50 50.57 12.46 0.57
C VAL A 50 51.77 11.90 1.34
N VAL A 51 51.66 10.71 1.95
CA VAL A 51 52.77 10.05 2.63
C VAL A 51 53.92 9.83 1.66
N ARG A 52 53.66 9.22 0.49
CA ARG A 52 54.70 8.92 -0.51
C ARG A 52 55.40 10.18 -1.03
N ARG A 53 54.63 11.25 -1.30
CA ARG A 53 55.19 12.56 -1.70
C ARG A 53 56.10 13.13 -0.61
N THR A 54 55.61 13.17 0.62
CA THR A 54 56.34 13.74 1.77
C THR A 54 57.61 12.94 2.07
N THR A 55 57.56 11.60 2.01
CA THR A 55 58.75 10.75 2.18
C THR A 55 59.77 10.98 1.07
N TYR A 56 59.32 11.19 -0.16
CA TYR A 56 60.23 11.49 -1.27
C TYR A 56 60.92 12.84 -1.10
N GLU A 57 60.17 13.87 -0.70
CA GLU A 57 60.71 15.21 -0.43
C GLU A 57 61.65 15.20 0.77
N LEU A 58 61.29 14.49 1.85
CA LEU A 58 62.13 14.33 3.03
C LEU A 58 63.47 13.71 2.68
N ARG A 59 63.46 12.58 1.95
CA ARG A 59 64.69 11.91 1.53
C ARG A 59 65.59 12.83 0.71
N LYS A 60 65.02 13.62 -0.21
CA LYS A 60 65.79 14.60 -1.01
C LYS A 60 66.38 15.72 -0.16
N ALA A 61 65.61 16.22 0.80
CA ALA A 61 66.06 17.26 1.71
C ALA A 61 67.20 16.76 2.60
N GLU A 62 67.08 15.55 3.17
CA GLU A 62 68.12 14.91 3.98
C GLU A 62 69.40 14.63 3.18
N GLU A 63 69.29 14.10 1.95
CA GLU A 63 70.43 13.91 1.06
C GLU A 63 71.17 15.23 0.77
N ARG A 64 70.42 16.34 0.59
CA ARG A 64 71.00 17.67 0.36
C ARG A 64 71.63 18.25 1.62
N ALA A 65 70.96 18.17 2.77
CA ALA A 65 71.46 18.64 4.05
C ALA A 65 72.75 17.93 4.45
N HIS A 66 72.82 16.61 4.22
CA HIS A 66 74.03 15.80 4.44
C HIS A 66 75.22 16.31 3.63
N ILE A 67 75.03 16.65 2.35
CA ILE A 67 76.09 17.22 1.52
C ILE A 67 76.52 18.60 2.04
N LEU A 68 75.56 19.46 2.39
CA LEU A 68 75.84 20.80 2.90
C LEU A 68 76.60 20.78 4.23
N GLU A 69 76.25 19.86 5.13
CA GLU A 69 76.97 19.65 6.40
C GLU A 69 78.45 19.35 6.16
N GLY A 70 78.76 18.43 5.23
CA GLY A 70 80.15 18.14 4.87
C GLY A 70 80.88 19.33 4.27
N LEU A 71 80.20 20.13 3.44
CA LEU A 71 80.78 21.36 2.87
C LEU A 71 81.02 22.45 3.94
N ILE A 72 80.16 22.56 4.95
CA ILE A 72 80.32 23.50 6.07
C ILE A 72 81.52 23.07 6.93
N ILE A 73 81.61 21.78 7.30
CA ILE A 73 82.76 21.23 8.04
C ILE A 73 84.08 21.50 7.30
N ALA A 74 84.08 21.30 5.98
CA ALA A 74 85.25 21.56 5.15
C ALA A 74 85.60 23.05 5.07
N SER A 75 84.60 23.94 5.02
CA SER A 75 84.79 25.39 5.02
C SER A 75 85.38 25.91 6.32
N ASP A 76 84.94 25.36 7.45
CA ASP A 76 85.39 25.76 8.78
C ASP A 76 86.83 25.30 9.07
N ASN A 77 87.30 24.25 8.37
CA ASN A 77 88.64 23.66 8.53
C ASN A 77 89.48 23.73 7.23
N ILE A 78 89.36 24.84 6.51
CA ILE A 78 89.86 24.99 5.13
C ILE A 78 91.36 24.71 4.96
N ASP A 79 92.20 25.21 5.87
CA ASP A 79 93.66 25.06 5.76
C ASP A 79 94.09 23.60 5.92
N GLU A 80 93.42 22.87 6.81
CA GLU A 80 93.66 21.44 7.04
C GLU A 80 93.18 20.60 5.86
N VAL A 81 92.01 20.92 5.30
CA VAL A 81 91.47 20.28 4.09
C VAL A 81 92.40 20.49 2.89
N ILE A 82 92.90 21.72 2.67
CA ILE A 82 93.83 22.02 1.56
C ILE A 82 95.16 21.30 1.74
N ALA A 83 95.70 21.27 2.97
CA ALA A 83 96.94 20.56 3.26
C ALA A 83 96.82 19.06 2.97
N LEU A 84 95.70 18.44 3.39
CA LEU A 84 95.40 17.02 3.19
C LEU A 84 95.20 16.68 1.70
N ILE A 85 94.49 17.53 0.95
CA ILE A 85 94.30 17.36 -0.50
C ILE A 85 95.64 17.50 -1.24
N ARG A 86 96.47 18.50 -0.89
CA ARG A 86 97.78 18.72 -1.54
C ARG A 86 98.79 17.61 -1.24
N ALA A 87 98.68 16.96 -0.08
CA ALA A 87 99.54 15.86 0.33
C ALA A 87 99.12 14.48 -0.21
N SER A 88 98.01 14.40 -0.96
CA SER A 88 97.52 13.16 -1.58
C SER A 88 97.97 13.06 -3.04
N GLU A 89 98.29 11.86 -3.52
CA GLU A 89 98.77 11.63 -4.89
C GLU A 89 97.64 11.68 -5.92
N ASN A 90 96.42 11.32 -5.52
CA ASN A 90 95.25 11.30 -6.40
C ASN A 90 93.95 11.63 -5.63
N ALA A 91 92.86 11.86 -6.40
CA ALA A 91 91.57 12.28 -5.86
C ALA A 91 90.91 11.22 -4.96
N ASP A 92 91.15 9.93 -5.20
CA ASP A 92 90.54 8.86 -4.40
C ASP A 92 91.26 8.70 -3.05
N GLU A 93 92.58 8.88 -3.02
CA GLU A 93 93.36 8.97 -1.77
C GLU A 93 92.95 10.19 -0.94
N ALA A 94 92.71 11.34 -1.58
CA ALA A 94 92.23 12.54 -0.91
C ALA A 94 90.84 12.32 -0.27
N LYS A 95 89.91 11.65 -0.96
CA LYS A 95 88.59 11.30 -0.40
C LYS A 95 88.74 10.39 0.83
N GLN A 96 89.55 9.34 0.76
CA GLN A 96 89.71 8.40 1.87
C GLN A 96 90.28 9.10 3.12
N LYS A 97 91.30 9.94 2.95
CA LYS A 97 91.86 10.73 4.05
C LYS A 97 90.85 11.73 4.64
N LEU A 98 89.99 12.35 3.82
CA LEU A 98 88.92 13.25 4.31
C LEU A 98 87.85 12.49 5.10
N ILE A 99 87.47 11.29 4.64
CA ILE A 99 86.55 10.38 5.34
C ILE A 99 87.12 10.02 6.72
N ASP A 100 88.36 9.55 6.77
CA ASP A 100 88.97 9.07 8.01
C ASP A 100 89.25 10.21 9.01
N ARG A 101 89.58 11.41 8.52
CA ARG A 101 89.98 12.55 9.37
C ARG A 101 88.80 13.32 9.94
N PHE A 102 87.75 13.54 9.15
CA PHE A 102 86.60 14.37 9.51
C PHE A 102 85.32 13.55 9.71
N GLU A 103 85.43 12.22 9.75
CA GLU A 103 84.31 11.26 9.89
C GLU A 103 83.21 11.48 8.83
N LEU A 104 83.61 11.86 7.62
CA LEU A 104 82.71 12.20 6.53
C LEU A 104 82.27 10.97 5.74
N SER A 105 81.08 11.02 5.15
CA SER A 105 80.65 10.01 4.17
C SER A 105 81.36 10.15 2.83
N GLU A 106 81.36 9.09 2.03
CA GLU A 106 81.94 9.10 0.68
C GLU A 106 81.32 10.17 -0.23
N ILE A 107 80.01 10.42 -0.11
CA ILE A 107 79.29 11.44 -0.88
C ILE A 107 79.73 12.85 -0.48
N GLN A 108 79.90 13.12 0.82
CA GLN A 108 80.40 14.39 1.32
C GLN A 108 81.85 14.62 0.90
N ALA A 109 82.72 13.62 1.06
CA ALA A 109 84.13 13.71 0.66
C ALA A 109 84.28 13.99 -0.84
N LYS A 110 83.46 13.33 -1.68
CA LYS A 110 83.40 13.63 -3.12
C LYS A 110 82.98 15.08 -3.39
N ALA A 111 81.93 15.57 -2.72
CA ALA A 111 81.46 16.94 -2.88
C ALA A 111 82.50 17.99 -2.46
N ILE A 112 83.30 17.71 -1.43
CA ILE A 112 84.40 18.58 -0.97
C ILE A 112 85.53 18.63 -1.99
N VAL A 113 85.93 17.49 -2.56
CA VAL A 113 86.98 17.45 -3.60
C VAL A 113 86.52 18.16 -4.88
N GLU A 114 85.23 18.13 -5.21
CA GLU A 114 84.65 18.81 -6.37
C GLU A 114 84.34 20.31 -6.13
N MET A 115 84.61 20.81 -4.91
CA MET A 115 84.37 22.20 -4.54
C MET A 115 85.27 23.16 -5.36
N ARG A 116 84.70 24.31 -5.75
CA ARG A 116 85.43 25.36 -6.48
C ARG A 116 85.96 26.42 -5.51
N LEU A 117 87.16 26.93 -5.76
CA LEU A 117 87.80 27.94 -4.91
C LEU A 117 86.94 29.20 -4.63
N ARG A 118 86.04 29.58 -5.55
CA ARG A 118 85.11 30.71 -5.33
C ARG A 118 84.11 30.49 -4.19
N GLN A 119 83.83 29.23 -3.85
CA GLN A 119 82.89 28.85 -2.78
C GLN A 119 83.46 29.08 -1.38
N LEU A 120 84.74 29.45 -1.29
CA LEU A 120 85.46 29.76 -0.05
C LEU A 120 85.33 31.24 0.37
N THR A 121 84.60 32.06 -0.40
CA THR A 121 84.33 33.44 0.00
C THR A 121 83.31 33.47 1.13
N GLY A 122 83.45 34.40 2.08
CA GLY A 122 82.54 34.48 3.24
C GLY A 122 81.07 34.56 2.84
N LEU A 123 80.74 35.28 1.76
CA LEU A 123 79.38 35.36 1.23
C LEU A 123 78.82 34.01 0.76
N GLU A 124 79.64 33.14 0.18
CA GLU A 124 79.21 31.80 -0.25
C GLU A 124 79.09 30.84 0.93
N GLN A 125 79.93 30.99 1.96
CA GLN A 125 79.81 30.26 3.22
C GLN A 125 78.50 30.60 3.95
N ASP A 126 78.17 31.89 4.05
CA ASP A 126 76.93 32.36 4.66
C ASP A 126 75.70 31.84 3.90
N LYS A 127 75.77 31.76 2.56
CA LYS A 127 74.71 31.17 1.74
C LYS A 127 74.54 29.67 2.00
N LEU A 128 75.63 28.91 2.12
CA LEU A 128 75.57 27.47 2.42
C LEU A 128 74.95 27.21 3.80
N ARG A 129 75.34 28.00 4.82
CA ARG A 129 74.74 27.92 6.15
C ARG A 129 73.26 28.29 6.13
N SER A 130 72.90 29.37 5.44
CA SER A 130 71.49 29.77 5.28
C SER A 130 70.66 28.71 4.55
N GLU A 131 71.21 28.06 3.51
CA GLU A 131 70.55 26.97 2.80
C GLU A 131 70.38 25.74 3.71
N TYR A 132 71.41 25.39 4.49
CA TYR A 132 71.36 24.30 5.46
C TYR A 132 70.30 24.55 6.54
N ASP A 133 70.29 25.74 7.16
CA ASP A 133 69.34 26.09 8.21
C ASP A 133 67.89 26.05 7.68
N ALA A 134 67.65 26.56 6.47
CA ALA A 134 66.34 26.49 5.82
C ALA A 134 65.91 25.04 5.51
N LEU A 135 66.84 24.19 5.08
CA LEU A 135 66.58 22.77 4.85
C LEU A 135 66.31 22.02 6.14
N MET A 136 67.01 22.33 7.24
CA MET A 136 66.74 21.70 8.53
C MET A 136 65.32 22.01 9.03
N ILE A 137 64.87 23.27 8.88
CA ILE A 137 63.47 23.63 9.16
C ILE A 137 62.51 22.82 8.29
N THR A 138 62.82 22.68 7.00
CA THR A 138 61.99 21.90 6.05
C THR A 138 61.95 20.41 6.42
N ILE A 139 63.08 19.83 6.82
CA ILE A 139 63.19 18.42 7.24
C ILE A 139 62.37 18.17 8.51
N GLU A 140 62.47 19.06 9.49
CA GLU A 140 61.68 19.00 10.72
C GLU A 140 60.17 19.05 10.39
N ASP A 141 59.78 19.95 9.49
CA ASP A 141 58.41 20.09 9.03
C ASP A 141 57.88 18.82 8.34
N LEU A 142 58.66 18.26 7.41
CA LEU A 142 58.32 17.05 6.68
C LEU A 142 58.24 15.82 7.60
N LYS A 143 59.11 15.72 8.61
CA LYS A 143 59.04 14.68 9.66
C LYS A 143 57.77 14.81 10.48
N ASP A 144 57.43 16.03 10.91
CA ASP A 144 56.19 16.29 11.66
C ASP A 144 54.93 15.93 10.85
N ILE A 145 54.91 16.20 9.53
CA ILE A 145 53.84 15.77 8.62
C ILE A 145 53.73 14.23 8.57
N LEU A 146 54.85 13.50 8.49
CA LEU A 146 54.85 12.04 8.45
C LEU A 146 54.43 11.42 9.79
N ASP A 147 54.76 12.04 10.92
CA ASP A 147 54.41 11.54 12.25
C ASP A 147 52.93 11.81 12.61
N LYS A 148 52.40 13.00 12.26
CA LYS A 148 51.03 13.40 12.65
C LYS A 148 50.00 13.13 11.54
N LYS A 149 49.17 12.10 11.74
CA LYS A 149 48.05 11.79 10.81
C LYS A 149 47.08 12.95 10.64
N GLU A 150 46.79 13.69 11.71
CA GLU A 150 45.92 14.87 11.69
C GLU A 150 46.44 15.94 10.73
N ARG A 151 47.76 16.20 10.78
CA ARG A 151 48.41 17.17 9.91
C ARG A 151 48.29 16.78 8.43
N ARG A 152 48.45 15.50 8.11
CA ARG A 152 48.20 14.99 6.73
C ARG A 152 46.76 15.21 6.29
N MET A 153 45.79 15.03 7.20
CA MET A 153 44.38 15.22 6.87
C MET A 153 44.03 16.70 6.65
N ASN A 154 44.68 17.61 7.37
CA ASN A 154 44.54 19.05 7.13
C ASN A 154 45.07 19.44 5.76
N ILE A 155 46.25 18.96 5.37
CA ILE A 155 46.82 19.19 4.03
C ILE A 155 45.86 18.68 2.95
N ILE A 156 45.30 17.47 3.11
CA ILE A 156 44.32 16.93 2.17
C ILE A 156 43.08 17.82 2.08
N THR A 157 42.62 18.35 3.21
CA THR A 157 41.45 19.23 3.28
C THR A 157 41.70 20.53 2.53
N GLU A 158 42.84 21.18 2.76
CA GLU A 158 43.25 22.42 2.08
C GLU A 158 43.38 22.20 0.57
N GLU A 159 44.03 21.13 0.14
CA GLU A 159 44.15 20.78 -1.28
C GLU A 159 42.77 20.52 -1.93
N LEU A 160 41.85 19.85 -1.23
CA LEU A 160 40.49 19.62 -1.72
C LEU A 160 39.67 20.91 -1.80
N GLN A 161 39.88 21.86 -0.89
CA GLN A 161 39.26 23.18 -0.96
C GLN A 161 39.77 23.98 -2.16
N GLU A 162 41.08 23.96 -2.42
CA GLU A 162 41.65 24.59 -3.61
C GLU A 162 41.09 23.98 -4.91
N VAL A 163 40.98 22.65 -4.97
CA VAL A 163 40.37 21.96 -6.12
C VAL A 163 38.91 22.37 -6.31
N LYS A 164 38.15 22.49 -5.20
CA LYS A 164 36.75 22.94 -5.23
C LYS A 164 36.64 24.37 -5.76
N GLU A 165 37.51 25.29 -5.34
CA GLU A 165 37.49 26.68 -5.79
C GLU A 165 37.87 26.81 -7.27
N LYS A 166 38.85 26.02 -7.72
CA LYS A 166 39.36 26.08 -9.09
C LYS A 166 38.47 25.39 -10.12
N TYR A 167 37.78 24.31 -9.73
CA TYR A 167 37.05 23.44 -10.64
C TYR A 167 35.56 23.24 -10.29
N GLY A 168 35.03 23.95 -9.30
CA GLY A 168 33.61 23.88 -8.95
C GLY A 168 32.71 24.51 -10.01
N ASP A 169 31.55 23.91 -10.26
CA ASP A 169 30.50 24.44 -11.13
C ASP A 169 29.11 24.40 -10.46
N GLU A 170 28.17 25.14 -11.03
CA GLU A 170 26.78 25.12 -10.56
C GLU A 170 26.04 23.86 -11.05
N ARG A 171 25.09 23.40 -10.24
CA ARG A 171 24.31 22.20 -10.55
C ARG A 171 23.46 22.42 -11.80
N ARG A 172 23.69 21.60 -12.83
CA ARG A 172 22.92 21.65 -14.09
C ARG A 172 21.55 21.01 -14.02
N SER A 173 21.42 19.93 -13.25
CA SER A 173 20.16 19.19 -13.11
C SER A 173 19.32 19.71 -11.94
N VAL A 174 18.01 19.62 -12.07
CA VAL A 174 17.05 19.90 -10.98
C VAL A 174 16.50 18.56 -10.49
N ILE A 175 16.50 18.33 -9.17
CA ILE A 175 15.80 17.19 -8.58
C ILE A 175 14.43 17.68 -8.15
N GLU A 176 13.40 17.29 -8.89
CA GLU A 176 12.03 17.47 -8.47
C GLU A 176 11.59 16.27 -7.62
N TYR A 177 11.54 16.46 -6.30
CA TYR A 177 11.01 15.45 -5.37
C TYR A 177 9.51 15.19 -5.58
N ALA A 178 8.82 16.08 -6.28
CA ALA A 178 7.41 16.00 -6.66
C ALA A 178 7.17 15.25 -7.98
N GLY A 179 8.23 14.75 -8.63
CA GLY A 179 8.13 13.77 -9.73
C GLY A 179 7.72 12.40 -9.19
N GLY A 180 6.63 12.36 -8.43
CA GLY A 180 5.95 11.11 -8.12
C GLY A 180 5.54 10.48 -9.42
N ASP A 181 5.72 9.17 -9.53
CA ASP A 181 4.96 8.37 -10.48
C ASP A 181 3.50 8.85 -10.37
N LEU A 182 3.02 9.60 -11.38
CA LEU A 182 1.59 9.90 -11.48
C LEU A 182 0.92 8.53 -11.45
N SER A 183 0.19 8.25 -10.37
CA SER A 183 -0.47 6.97 -10.24
C SER A 183 -1.48 6.88 -11.38
N ILE A 184 -1.83 5.67 -11.81
CA ILE A 184 -2.89 5.49 -12.82
C ILE A 184 -4.18 6.23 -12.40
N GLU A 185 -4.38 6.42 -11.10
CA GLU A 185 -5.46 7.19 -10.46
C GLU A 185 -5.54 8.62 -11.01
N ASP A 186 -4.41 9.31 -11.17
CA ASP A 186 -4.36 10.70 -11.67
C ASP A 186 -4.61 10.80 -13.19
N MET A 187 -4.60 9.67 -13.90
CA MET A 187 -4.95 9.60 -15.34
C MET A 187 -6.44 9.35 -15.58
N ILE A 188 -7.17 8.86 -14.57
CA ILE A 188 -8.58 8.47 -14.67
C ILE A 188 -9.43 9.60 -14.08
N PRO A 189 -10.36 10.19 -14.85
CA PRO A 189 -11.29 11.19 -14.32
C PRO A 189 -12.09 10.65 -13.14
N ASP A 190 -12.23 11.43 -12.08
CA ASP A 190 -13.07 11.08 -10.93
C ASP A 190 -14.56 11.32 -11.23
N GLU A 191 -15.11 10.47 -12.11
CA GLU A 191 -16.51 10.52 -12.52
C GLU A 191 -17.40 9.71 -11.57
N LYS A 192 -18.66 10.13 -11.48
CA LYS A 192 -19.68 9.38 -10.73
C LYS A 192 -20.09 8.13 -11.49
N VAL A 193 -19.99 6.99 -10.83
CA VAL A 193 -20.30 5.67 -11.37
C VAL A 193 -21.25 4.91 -10.45
N VAL A 194 -21.99 4.00 -11.04
CA VAL A 194 -22.83 3.03 -10.36
C VAL A 194 -22.10 1.70 -10.35
N ILE A 195 -21.86 1.14 -9.17
CA ILE A 195 -21.25 -0.17 -8.97
C ILE A 195 -22.38 -1.13 -8.65
N THR A 196 -22.49 -2.20 -9.43
CA THR A 196 -23.52 -3.21 -9.24
C THR A 196 -22.88 -4.56 -8.96
N ILE A 197 -23.40 -5.26 -7.95
CA ILE A 197 -23.00 -6.63 -7.60
C ILE A 197 -24.22 -7.53 -7.72
N SER A 198 -24.10 -8.60 -8.49
CA SER A 198 -25.15 -9.59 -8.65
C SER A 198 -25.12 -10.66 -7.56
N HIS A 199 -26.21 -11.40 -7.43
CA HIS A 199 -26.31 -12.49 -6.46
C HIS A 199 -25.28 -13.61 -6.71
N ALA A 200 -24.98 -13.91 -7.98
CA ALA A 200 -23.92 -14.86 -8.32
C ALA A 200 -22.49 -14.30 -8.11
N GLY A 201 -22.35 -13.08 -7.59
CA GLY A 201 -21.07 -12.48 -7.24
C GLY A 201 -20.33 -11.86 -8.41
N TYR A 202 -21.04 -11.43 -9.45
CA TYR A 202 -20.45 -10.62 -10.52
C TYR A 202 -20.49 -9.14 -10.17
N ILE A 203 -19.37 -8.45 -10.37
CA ILE A 203 -19.24 -7.00 -10.14
C ILE A 203 -18.91 -6.28 -11.44
N LYS A 204 -19.48 -5.08 -11.59
CA LYS A 204 -19.17 -4.14 -12.67
C LYS A 204 -19.37 -2.70 -12.21
N ARG A 205 -18.78 -1.76 -12.95
CA ARG A 205 -19.09 -0.34 -12.87
C ARG A 205 -19.72 0.16 -14.17
N THR A 206 -20.67 1.07 -14.07
CA THR A 206 -21.34 1.72 -15.20
C THR A 206 -21.38 3.22 -14.93
N SER A 207 -21.20 4.06 -15.96
CA SER A 207 -21.32 5.51 -15.80
C SER A 207 -22.73 5.89 -15.32
N LEU A 208 -22.83 6.83 -14.36
CA LEU A 208 -24.14 7.28 -13.87
C LEU A 208 -25.00 7.89 -15.00
N THR A 209 -24.36 8.55 -15.97
CA THR A 209 -25.06 9.12 -17.13
C THR A 209 -25.66 8.03 -17.99
N GLU A 210 -24.89 7.00 -18.36
CA GLU A 210 -25.38 5.87 -19.15
C GLU A 210 -26.51 5.14 -18.42
N TYR A 211 -26.39 4.99 -17.09
CA TYR A 211 -27.42 4.37 -16.26
C TYR A 211 -28.73 5.18 -16.24
N LYS A 212 -28.68 6.52 -16.27
CA LYS A 212 -29.85 7.42 -16.22
C LYS A 212 -30.50 7.74 -17.58
N THR A 213 -29.76 7.67 -18.69
CA THR A 213 -30.18 8.26 -19.98
C THR A 213 -31.35 7.53 -20.65
N GLN A 214 -31.83 6.43 -20.07
CA GLN A 214 -32.92 5.66 -20.64
C GLN A 214 -34.25 5.90 -19.90
N ASN A 215 -34.72 7.16 -19.82
CA ASN A 215 -36.13 7.39 -19.49
C ASN A 215 -36.80 8.53 -20.28
N ARG A 216 -37.46 8.12 -21.37
CA ARG A 216 -38.80 8.57 -21.84
C ARG A 216 -39.17 7.80 -23.12
N GLY A 217 -40.04 6.79 -23.01
CA GLY A 217 -40.76 6.22 -24.17
C GLY A 217 -40.10 5.05 -24.91
N GLY A 218 -39.38 4.15 -24.24
CA GLY A 218 -38.87 2.91 -24.83
C GLY A 218 -39.82 1.75 -24.60
N VAL A 219 -40.20 1.04 -25.67
CA VAL A 219 -41.05 -0.16 -25.62
C VAL A 219 -40.41 -1.20 -24.69
N GLY A 220 -41.16 -1.63 -23.67
CA GLY A 220 -40.70 -2.58 -22.66
C GLY A 220 -39.96 -3.75 -23.30
N GLN A 221 -38.69 -3.92 -22.94
CA GLN A 221 -37.98 -5.14 -23.25
C GLN A 221 -38.64 -6.25 -22.45
N LYS A 222 -39.27 -7.19 -23.14
CA LYS A 222 -39.69 -8.48 -22.59
C LYS A 222 -38.55 -9.03 -21.73
N ALA A 223 -38.69 -8.95 -20.42
CA ALA A 223 -37.90 -9.75 -19.49
C ALA A 223 -38.28 -11.21 -19.78
N SER A 224 -37.36 -11.93 -20.41
CA SER A 224 -37.58 -13.29 -20.89
C SER A 224 -37.81 -14.22 -19.70
N THR A 225 -38.98 -14.85 -19.66
CA THR A 225 -39.42 -15.94 -18.80
C THR A 225 -38.43 -17.12 -18.81
N THR A 226 -37.29 -17.00 -18.11
CA THR A 226 -36.29 -18.07 -18.06
C THR A 226 -35.75 -18.28 -16.66
N ARG A 227 -35.71 -19.55 -16.28
CA ARG A 227 -35.66 -20.11 -14.93
C ARG A 227 -34.33 -19.97 -14.18
N ASN A 228 -33.45 -19.02 -14.54
CA ASN A 228 -32.09 -18.85 -13.98
C ASN A 228 -31.48 -17.47 -14.33
N GLU A 229 -32.19 -16.37 -14.10
CA GLU A 229 -31.59 -15.03 -14.26
C GLU A 229 -30.89 -14.59 -12.97
N ASP A 230 -29.62 -14.19 -13.12
CA ASP A 230 -28.83 -13.56 -12.07
C ASP A 230 -29.27 -12.09 -11.94
N PHE A 231 -29.60 -11.67 -10.73
CA PHE A 231 -30.18 -10.35 -10.46
C PHE A 231 -29.21 -9.49 -9.66
N LEU A 232 -29.46 -8.19 -9.66
CA LEU A 232 -28.65 -7.22 -8.92
C LEU A 232 -29.02 -7.25 -7.44
N GLU A 233 -28.06 -7.61 -6.58
CA GLU A 233 -28.25 -7.68 -5.13
C GLU A 233 -27.75 -6.42 -4.42
N HIS A 234 -26.66 -5.80 -4.91
CA HIS A 234 -26.14 -4.56 -4.35
C HIS A 234 -25.92 -3.51 -5.42
N LEU A 235 -26.29 -2.27 -5.10
CA LEU A 235 -26.04 -1.09 -5.89
C LEU A 235 -25.38 -0.04 -5.01
N PHE A 236 -24.22 0.45 -5.43
CA PHE A 236 -23.51 1.56 -4.79
C PHE A 236 -23.33 2.68 -5.79
N VAL A 237 -23.55 3.92 -5.34
CA VAL A 237 -23.20 5.12 -6.12
C VAL A 237 -21.93 5.68 -5.52
N GLY A 238 -20.88 5.81 -6.33
CA GLY A 238 -19.59 6.29 -5.89
C GLY A 238 -18.85 7.05 -6.98
N THR A 239 -17.57 7.32 -6.74
CA THR A 239 -16.67 7.92 -7.73
C THR A 239 -15.54 6.95 -8.07
N ASN A 240 -14.89 7.13 -9.22
CA ASN A 240 -13.82 6.25 -9.69
C ASN A 240 -12.66 6.12 -8.68
N HIS A 241 -12.39 7.19 -7.93
CA HIS A 241 -11.28 7.23 -6.97
C HIS A 241 -11.63 6.63 -5.61
N GLN A 242 -12.88 6.30 -5.34
CA GLN A 242 -13.27 5.68 -4.07
C GLN A 242 -12.73 4.23 -3.94
N TYR A 243 -12.82 3.69 -2.73
CA TYR A 243 -12.45 2.31 -2.43
C TYR A 243 -13.69 1.46 -2.19
N MET A 244 -13.69 0.25 -2.75
CA MET A 244 -14.56 -0.83 -2.32
C MET A 244 -13.79 -1.77 -1.39
N LEU A 245 -14.32 -1.99 -0.19
CA LEU A 245 -13.85 -3.00 0.74
C LEU A 245 -14.71 -4.26 0.62
N PHE A 246 -14.04 -5.40 0.54
CA PHE A 246 -14.64 -6.73 0.46
C PHE A 246 -14.27 -7.50 1.72
N PHE A 247 -15.27 -8.00 2.43
CA PHE A 247 -15.07 -8.80 3.64
C PHE A 247 -15.45 -10.24 3.38
N THR A 248 -14.55 -11.17 3.71
CA THR A 248 -14.73 -12.60 3.44
C THR A 248 -15.30 -13.37 4.62
N GLN A 249 -15.82 -14.56 4.37
CA GLN A 249 -16.39 -15.48 5.35
C GLN A 249 -15.38 -15.83 6.46
N LYS A 250 -14.09 -15.98 6.10
CA LYS A 250 -12.99 -16.19 7.05
C LYS A 250 -12.55 -14.93 7.80
N GLY A 251 -13.20 -13.79 7.56
CA GLY A 251 -12.93 -12.54 8.27
C GLY A 251 -11.74 -11.75 7.74
N LYS A 252 -11.33 -11.95 6.46
CA LYS A 252 -10.34 -11.10 5.80
C LYS A 252 -11.00 -9.89 5.13
N CYS A 253 -10.24 -8.82 4.94
CA CYS A 253 -10.64 -7.64 4.18
C CYS A 253 -9.68 -7.41 3.02
N PHE A 254 -10.27 -7.14 1.86
CA PHE A 254 -9.59 -6.76 0.62
C PHE A 254 -10.11 -5.41 0.14
N TRP A 255 -9.34 -4.76 -0.72
CA TRP A 255 -9.69 -3.46 -1.30
C TRP A 255 -9.55 -3.53 -2.81
N MET A 256 -10.36 -2.74 -3.49
CA MET A 256 -10.24 -2.45 -4.91
C MET A 256 -10.58 -0.99 -5.10
N ARG A 257 -9.82 -0.28 -5.94
CA ARG A 257 -10.26 1.04 -6.38
C ARG A 257 -11.46 0.87 -7.30
N VAL A 258 -12.43 1.78 -7.22
CA VAL A 258 -13.63 1.68 -8.05
C VAL A 258 -13.28 1.63 -9.54
N TYR A 259 -12.30 2.40 -10.02
CA TYR A 259 -11.89 2.35 -11.43
C TYR A 259 -11.30 1.01 -11.89
N GLU A 260 -10.78 0.17 -10.98
CA GLU A 260 -10.23 -1.16 -11.29
C GLU A 260 -11.34 -2.19 -11.57
N ILE A 261 -12.55 -1.91 -11.09
CA ILE A 261 -13.73 -2.71 -11.38
C ILE A 261 -13.99 -2.61 -12.90
N PRO A 262 -14.25 -3.74 -13.58
CA PRO A 262 -14.49 -3.75 -15.01
C PRO A 262 -15.69 -2.87 -15.37
N GLU A 263 -15.49 -2.02 -16.36
CA GLU A 263 -16.56 -1.21 -16.95
C GLU A 263 -17.44 -2.09 -17.83
N GLY A 264 -18.76 -1.90 -17.74
CA GLY A 264 -19.71 -2.65 -18.53
C GLY A 264 -21.07 -1.95 -18.62
N SER A 265 -21.81 -2.27 -19.68
CA SER A 265 -23.17 -1.78 -19.88
C SER A 265 -24.14 -2.32 -18.82
N LYS A 266 -25.33 -1.72 -18.69
CA LYS A 266 -26.41 -2.18 -17.79
C LYS A 266 -26.78 -3.65 -18.03
N THR A 267 -26.71 -4.15 -19.26
CA THR A 267 -27.03 -5.54 -19.64
C THR A 267 -25.87 -6.53 -19.48
N SER A 268 -24.62 -6.06 -19.38
CA SER A 268 -23.46 -6.94 -19.22
C SER A 268 -23.43 -7.59 -17.83
N LYS A 269 -22.94 -8.84 -17.73
CA LYS A 269 -22.86 -9.53 -16.42
C LYS A 269 -21.72 -9.02 -15.52
N GLY A 270 -20.68 -8.40 -16.08
CA GLY A 270 -19.48 -8.02 -15.32
C GLY A 270 -18.49 -9.18 -15.16
N ARG A 271 -17.63 -9.12 -14.13
CA ARG A 271 -16.68 -10.20 -13.80
C ARG A 271 -16.94 -10.74 -12.40
N ALA A 272 -16.69 -12.02 -12.21
CA ALA A 272 -16.78 -12.65 -10.89
C ALA A 272 -15.77 -12.01 -9.92
N ILE A 273 -16.23 -11.58 -8.74
CA ILE A 273 -15.40 -10.93 -7.72
C ILE A 273 -14.21 -11.80 -7.33
N GLN A 274 -14.41 -13.12 -7.24
CA GLN A 274 -13.36 -14.10 -6.91
C GLN A 274 -12.15 -14.05 -7.85
N ASN A 275 -12.33 -13.60 -9.10
CA ASN A 275 -11.24 -13.47 -10.07
C ASN A 275 -10.49 -12.13 -9.96
N LEU A 276 -11.05 -11.16 -9.23
CA LEU A 276 -10.50 -9.82 -9.10
C LEU A 276 -9.73 -9.64 -7.77
N ILE A 277 -10.06 -10.44 -6.76
CA ILE A 277 -9.36 -10.45 -5.46
C ILE A 277 -8.72 -11.81 -5.21
N ASN A 278 -7.52 -11.82 -4.63
CA ASN A 278 -6.79 -13.06 -4.36
C ASN A 278 -7.28 -13.72 -3.06
N ILE A 279 -8.44 -14.40 -3.13
CA ILE A 279 -9.04 -15.15 -2.02
C ILE A 279 -8.73 -16.65 -2.11
N GLU A 280 -8.81 -17.35 -0.97
CA GLU A 280 -8.68 -18.81 -0.92
C GLU A 280 -9.89 -19.48 -1.57
N GLN A 281 -9.71 -20.67 -2.16
CA GLN A 281 -10.74 -21.36 -2.95
C GLN A 281 -11.98 -21.77 -2.14
N ASP A 282 -11.83 -21.91 -0.82
CA ASP A 282 -12.88 -22.24 0.14
C ASP A 282 -13.41 -21.02 0.91
N ASP A 283 -12.99 -19.81 0.54
CA ASP A 283 -13.47 -18.55 1.11
C ASP A 283 -14.44 -17.85 0.15
N ALA A 284 -15.36 -17.05 0.70
CA ALA A 284 -16.38 -16.34 -0.07
C ALA A 284 -16.55 -14.92 0.45
N VAL A 285 -16.83 -13.97 -0.44
CA VAL A 285 -17.14 -12.59 -0.03
C VAL A 285 -18.55 -12.55 0.54
N LYS A 286 -18.69 -11.93 1.73
CA LYS A 286 -19.95 -11.84 2.48
C LYS A 286 -20.47 -10.42 2.62
N ALA A 287 -19.60 -9.42 2.63
CA ALA A 287 -20.02 -8.03 2.77
C ALA A 287 -19.18 -7.08 1.93
N PHE A 288 -19.82 -5.99 1.54
CA PHE A 288 -19.30 -4.97 0.63
C PHE A 288 -19.51 -3.60 1.26
N ILE A 289 -18.47 -2.78 1.27
CA ILE A 289 -18.55 -1.39 1.76
C ILE A 289 -17.88 -0.48 0.73
N CYS A 290 -18.65 0.45 0.18
CA CYS A 290 -18.10 1.58 -0.57
C CYS A 290 -17.69 2.67 0.43
N THR A 291 -16.41 3.03 0.46
CA THR A 291 -15.91 4.11 1.30
C THR A 291 -15.54 5.31 0.47
N GLN A 292 -15.50 6.47 1.13
CA GLN A 292 -14.84 7.64 0.59
C GLN A 292 -13.31 7.45 0.54
N ASP A 293 -12.56 8.54 0.35
CA ASP A 293 -11.11 8.47 0.33
C ASP A 293 -10.56 8.02 1.69
N LEU A 294 -9.83 6.91 1.69
CA LEU A 294 -9.19 6.36 2.89
C LEU A 294 -7.95 7.18 3.31
N LYS A 295 -7.57 8.19 2.52
CA LYS A 295 -6.52 9.17 2.86
C LYS A 295 -7.05 10.35 3.68
N ASP A 296 -8.37 10.56 3.74
CA ASP A 296 -8.98 11.62 4.53
C ASP A 296 -8.93 11.25 6.03
N GLU A 297 -8.10 11.97 6.80
CA GLU A 297 -7.88 11.72 8.21
C GLU A 297 -9.16 11.94 9.04
N ASP A 298 -10.00 12.91 8.71
CA ASP A 298 -11.23 13.17 9.46
C ASP A 298 -12.22 12.02 9.24
N TYR A 299 -12.38 11.60 7.98
CA TYR A 299 -13.26 10.51 7.59
C TYR A 299 -12.86 9.18 8.25
N ILE A 300 -11.59 8.80 8.21
CA ILE A 300 -11.14 7.51 8.77
C ILE A 300 -11.18 7.47 10.30
N ASN A 301 -11.10 8.62 10.97
CA ASN A 301 -11.16 8.72 12.43
C ASN A 301 -12.59 8.86 12.96
N SER A 302 -13.53 9.34 12.15
CA SER A 302 -14.95 9.45 12.53
C SER A 302 -15.77 8.19 12.20
N HIS A 303 -15.28 7.30 11.33
CA HIS A 303 -16.02 6.11 10.89
C HIS A 303 -15.47 4.81 11.47
N TYR A 304 -16.36 3.84 11.63
CA TYR A 304 -16.07 2.51 12.15
C TYR A 304 -16.66 1.44 11.22
N VAL A 305 -15.98 0.30 11.14
CA VAL A 305 -16.51 -0.91 10.54
C VAL A 305 -17.02 -1.80 11.66
N ILE A 306 -18.33 -2.06 11.64
CA ILE A 306 -18.94 -3.04 12.52
C ILE A 306 -19.21 -4.34 11.77
N MET A 307 -18.82 -5.45 12.37
CA MET A 307 -18.92 -6.79 11.82
C MET A 307 -19.73 -7.67 12.76
N ALA A 308 -20.52 -8.60 12.20
CA ALA A 308 -21.22 -9.64 12.96
C ALA A 308 -20.92 -11.03 12.41
N THR A 309 -20.86 -12.01 13.31
CA THR A 309 -20.67 -13.43 12.97
C THR A 309 -21.95 -14.23 13.16
N LYS A 310 -22.03 -15.42 12.54
CA LYS A 310 -23.17 -16.34 12.69
C LYS A 310 -23.44 -16.75 14.15
N LYS A 311 -22.39 -16.90 14.97
CA LYS A 311 -22.54 -17.23 16.40
C LYS A 311 -22.85 -16.02 17.30
N GLY A 312 -23.15 -14.85 16.74
CA GLY A 312 -23.60 -13.68 17.49
C GLY A 312 -22.48 -12.85 18.13
N GLN A 313 -21.25 -12.99 17.64
CA GLN A 313 -20.17 -12.08 17.97
C GLN A 313 -20.29 -10.81 17.12
N VAL A 314 -19.97 -9.68 17.73
CA VAL A 314 -19.91 -8.38 17.07
C VAL A 314 -18.56 -7.75 17.35
N LYS A 315 -17.98 -7.10 16.34
CA LYS A 315 -16.75 -6.36 16.50
C LYS A 315 -16.84 -5.01 15.81
N LYS A 316 -16.41 -3.97 16.53
CA LYS A 316 -16.20 -2.64 16.00
C LYS A 316 -14.70 -2.38 15.84
N THR A 317 -14.29 -1.92 14.66
CA THR A 317 -12.91 -1.53 14.35
C THR A 317 -12.93 -0.13 13.75
N SER A 318 -11.97 0.73 14.10
CA SER A 318 -11.82 2.04 13.44
C SER A 318 -11.53 1.87 11.95
N LEU A 319 -12.08 2.74 11.09
CA LEU A 319 -11.81 2.71 9.66
C LEU A 319 -10.33 2.99 9.35
N GLU A 320 -9.65 3.76 10.19
CA GLU A 320 -8.21 4.03 10.12
C GLU A 320 -7.35 2.74 10.05
N GLN A 321 -7.80 1.65 10.66
CA GLN A 321 -7.12 0.34 10.60
C GLN A 321 -7.16 -0.31 9.20
N TYR A 322 -7.98 0.21 8.29
CA TYR A 322 -8.14 -0.23 6.91
C TYR A 322 -7.58 0.80 5.90
N SER A 323 -6.98 1.90 6.37
CA SER A 323 -6.46 3.00 5.54
C SER A 323 -5.27 2.63 4.64
N ARG A 324 -4.61 1.49 4.90
CA ARG A 324 -3.41 1.02 4.19
C ARG A 324 -3.70 -0.28 3.44
N PRO A 325 -4.17 -0.21 2.18
CA PRO A 325 -4.46 -1.39 1.36
C PRO A 325 -3.24 -2.30 1.18
N ARG A 326 -3.50 -3.62 1.12
CA ARG A 326 -2.49 -4.64 0.80
C ARG A 326 -3.07 -5.64 -0.19
N ALA A 327 -2.28 -6.05 -1.18
CA ALA A 327 -2.72 -6.98 -2.23
C ALA A 327 -3.21 -8.34 -1.69
N ASN A 328 -2.56 -8.87 -0.66
CA ASN A 328 -2.93 -10.15 -0.03
C ASN A 328 -4.09 -10.02 0.98
N GLY A 329 -4.71 -8.84 1.08
CA GLY A 329 -5.70 -8.55 2.10
C GLY A 329 -5.10 -8.45 3.51
N ILE A 330 -5.97 -8.18 4.48
CA ILE A 330 -5.64 -8.15 5.91
C ILE A 330 -6.66 -8.93 6.72
N ASN A 331 -6.30 -9.34 7.92
CA ASN A 331 -7.28 -9.83 8.88
C ASN A 331 -8.19 -8.68 9.32
N ALA A 332 -9.50 -8.85 9.21
CA ALA A 332 -10.50 -7.89 9.67
C ALA A 332 -11.16 -8.35 10.97
N ILE A 333 -11.37 -9.65 11.17
CA ILE A 333 -11.86 -10.28 12.41
C ILE A 333 -11.34 -11.70 12.54
N THR A 334 -10.88 -12.07 13.73
CA THR A 334 -10.49 -13.45 14.02
C THR A 334 -11.73 -14.30 14.26
N ILE A 335 -12.10 -15.09 13.25
CA ILE A 335 -13.20 -16.05 13.28
C ILE A 335 -12.81 -17.26 14.15
N LYS A 336 -13.76 -17.73 14.98
CA LYS A 336 -13.59 -18.92 15.83
C LYS A 336 -13.98 -20.19 15.08
N GLU A 337 -13.64 -21.35 15.62
CA GLU A 337 -14.08 -22.64 15.09
C GLU A 337 -15.61 -22.72 14.95
N ASP A 338 -16.05 -23.24 13.80
CA ASP A 338 -17.42 -23.30 13.30
C ASP A 338 -18.20 -21.97 13.36
N ASP A 339 -17.50 -20.84 13.26
CA ASP A 339 -18.12 -19.52 13.08
C ASP A 339 -17.74 -18.96 11.70
N GLU A 340 -18.45 -17.93 11.26
CA GLU A 340 -18.10 -17.20 10.05
C GLU A 340 -18.57 -15.76 10.12
N LEU A 341 -17.90 -14.88 9.38
CA LEU A 341 -18.40 -13.53 9.17
C LEU A 341 -19.72 -13.60 8.38
N LEU A 342 -20.74 -12.94 8.91
CA LEU A 342 -22.04 -12.84 8.26
C LEU A 342 -22.16 -11.54 7.46
N GLU A 343 -21.85 -10.40 8.10
CA GLU A 343 -22.10 -9.08 7.54
C GLU A 343 -21.09 -8.06 8.11
N ALA A 344 -20.77 -7.04 7.32
CA ALA A 344 -20.01 -5.86 7.75
C ALA A 344 -20.73 -4.59 7.27
N LYS A 345 -20.81 -3.58 8.13
CA LYS A 345 -21.41 -2.27 7.81
C LYS A 345 -20.50 -1.14 8.27
N LEU A 346 -20.53 -0.05 7.52
CA LEU A 346 -19.92 1.22 7.91
C LEU A 346 -20.86 1.93 8.88
N THR A 347 -20.28 2.59 9.89
CA THR A 347 -21.00 3.23 10.99
C THR A 347 -20.24 4.47 11.45
N THR A 348 -20.92 5.42 12.11
CA THR A 348 -20.38 6.75 12.42
C THR A 348 -20.03 6.98 13.89
N GLY A 349 -20.21 5.99 14.77
CA GLY A 349 -20.09 6.19 16.22
C GLY A 349 -21.43 6.24 16.96
N GLU A 350 -22.46 6.74 16.27
CA GLU A 350 -23.81 6.97 16.82
C GLU A 350 -24.86 6.01 16.25
N SER A 351 -24.47 5.20 15.26
CA SER A 351 -25.30 4.19 14.62
C SER A 351 -25.90 3.19 15.60
N GLN A 352 -27.04 2.61 15.22
CA GLN A 352 -27.68 1.55 15.98
C GLN A 352 -27.55 0.22 15.25
N VAL A 353 -27.25 -0.82 16.01
CA VAL A 353 -26.97 -2.15 15.47
C VAL A 353 -28.10 -3.06 15.84
N MET A 354 -28.65 -3.75 14.85
CA MET A 354 -29.69 -4.74 15.07
C MET A 354 -29.30 -6.08 14.45
N LEU A 355 -29.44 -7.14 15.25
CA LEU A 355 -29.17 -8.52 14.87
C LEU A 355 -30.43 -9.33 15.03
N ALA A 356 -30.70 -10.22 14.07
CA ALA A 356 -31.82 -11.15 14.16
C ALA A 356 -31.34 -12.60 14.18
N LEU A 357 -32.04 -13.41 14.97
CA LEU A 357 -31.82 -14.84 15.15
C LEU A 357 -32.83 -15.64 14.34
N LYS A 358 -32.40 -16.81 13.91
CA LYS A 358 -33.24 -17.84 13.27
C LYS A 358 -34.48 -18.18 14.09
N SER A 359 -34.38 -18.13 15.43
CA SER A 359 -35.48 -18.31 16.38
C SER A 359 -36.54 -17.19 16.39
N GLY A 360 -36.43 -16.17 15.53
CA GLY A 360 -37.40 -15.07 15.42
C GLY A 360 -37.25 -14.00 16.51
N LYS A 361 -36.07 -13.91 17.13
CA LYS A 361 -35.71 -12.83 18.05
C LYS A 361 -34.77 -11.84 17.40
N ALA A 362 -34.86 -10.58 17.79
CA ALA A 362 -33.94 -9.54 17.37
C ALA A 362 -33.47 -8.71 18.57
N ILE A 363 -32.23 -8.25 18.54
CA ILE A 363 -31.68 -7.31 19.51
C ILE A 363 -31.33 -6.02 18.80
N ARG A 364 -31.62 -4.88 19.43
CA ARG A 364 -31.22 -3.54 18.99
C ARG A 364 -30.40 -2.89 20.09
N PHE A 365 -29.23 -2.37 19.78
CA PHE A 365 -28.35 -1.68 20.72
C PHE A 365 -27.52 -0.59 20.02
N GLU A 366 -27.12 0.43 20.77
CA GLU A 366 -26.23 1.49 20.28
C GLU A 366 -24.82 0.96 20.06
N GLU A 367 -24.18 1.33 18.95
CA GLU A 367 -22.84 0.86 18.62
C GLU A 367 -21.76 1.33 19.64
N ALA A 368 -22.02 2.42 20.37
CA ALA A 368 -21.19 2.91 21.47
C ALA A 368 -21.00 1.88 22.60
N LYS A 369 -21.93 0.93 22.76
CA LYS A 369 -21.80 -0.18 23.74
C LYS A 369 -20.74 -1.21 23.34
N THR A 370 -20.26 -1.16 22.10
CA THR A 370 -19.17 -1.97 21.58
C THR A 370 -17.94 -1.08 21.43
N ARG A 371 -16.93 -1.28 22.29
CA ARG A 371 -15.68 -0.52 22.18
C ARG A 371 -14.96 -0.85 20.85
N PRO A 372 -14.27 0.13 20.22
CA PRO A 372 -13.35 -0.17 19.14
C PRO A 372 -12.26 -1.16 19.59
N MET A 373 -11.94 -2.12 18.74
CA MET A 373 -10.91 -3.13 18.96
C MET A 373 -9.97 -3.20 17.76
N GLY A 374 -8.78 -3.75 17.97
CA GLY A 374 -7.85 -4.03 16.87
C GLY A 374 -8.35 -5.14 15.92
N ARG A 375 -7.71 -5.21 14.76
CA ARG A 375 -8.02 -6.16 13.68
C ARG A 375 -7.94 -7.65 14.08
N ASN A 376 -6.98 -8.01 14.94
CA ASN A 376 -6.79 -9.40 15.37
C ASN A 376 -7.74 -9.87 16.48
N ALA A 377 -8.64 -9.02 16.96
CA ALA A 377 -9.62 -9.42 17.97
C ALA A 377 -10.80 -10.19 17.37
N SER A 378 -11.38 -11.10 18.16
CA SER A 378 -12.62 -11.87 17.83
C SER A 378 -13.93 -11.16 18.21
N GLY A 379 -13.86 -9.92 18.70
CA GLY A 379 -15.03 -9.16 19.11
C GLY A 379 -15.64 -9.57 20.45
N VAL A 380 -16.83 -9.02 20.72
CA VAL A 380 -17.62 -9.22 21.94
C VAL A 380 -18.99 -9.79 21.58
N ARG A 381 -19.72 -10.33 22.56
CA ARG A 381 -21.06 -10.86 22.30
C ARG A 381 -22.06 -9.74 21.97
N GLY A 382 -22.66 -9.79 20.78
CA GLY A 382 -23.69 -8.88 20.32
C GLY A 382 -25.10 -9.34 20.68
N ILE A 383 -25.39 -10.64 20.53
CA ILE A 383 -26.67 -11.25 20.90
C ILE A 383 -26.43 -12.61 21.55
N ARG A 384 -27.30 -13.01 22.48
CA ARG A 384 -27.30 -14.36 23.05
C ARG A 384 -28.25 -15.25 22.26
N LEU A 385 -27.68 -16.26 21.60
CA LEU A 385 -28.42 -17.32 20.91
C LEU A 385 -29.38 -18.01 21.89
N GLN A 386 -30.58 -18.38 21.41
CA GLN A 386 -31.54 -19.11 22.23
C GLN A 386 -31.08 -20.54 22.51
N ASN A 387 -30.52 -21.20 21.49
CA ASN A 387 -29.90 -22.51 21.58
C ASN A 387 -28.64 -22.52 20.70
N GLU A 388 -27.48 -22.71 21.31
CA GLU A 388 -26.18 -22.63 20.63
C GLU A 388 -25.98 -23.69 19.53
N LYS A 389 -26.80 -24.75 19.51
CA LYS A 389 -26.73 -25.82 18.49
C LYS A 389 -27.64 -25.59 17.28
N THR A 390 -28.71 -24.82 17.43
CA THR A 390 -29.76 -24.72 16.39
C THR A 390 -30.08 -23.29 15.98
N ASP A 391 -29.67 -22.31 16.78
CA ASP A 391 -29.94 -20.90 16.57
C ASP A 391 -28.67 -20.20 16.10
N GLU A 392 -28.83 -19.29 15.16
CA GLU A 392 -27.75 -18.55 14.52
C GLU A 392 -28.25 -17.15 14.15
N VAL A 393 -27.32 -16.21 13.98
CA VAL A 393 -27.65 -14.89 13.44
C VAL A 393 -27.87 -15.02 11.94
N ILE A 394 -29.02 -14.51 11.46
CA ILE A 394 -29.42 -14.57 10.05
C ILE A 394 -29.20 -13.25 9.30
N GLY A 395 -28.96 -12.16 10.03
CA GLY A 395 -28.63 -10.87 9.43
C GLY A 395 -28.30 -9.80 10.46
N MET A 396 -27.59 -8.79 9.98
CA MET A 396 -27.26 -7.57 10.71
C MET A 396 -27.68 -6.35 9.88
N ILE A 397 -28.28 -5.37 10.54
CA ILE A 397 -28.52 -4.05 9.98
C ILE A 397 -27.84 -3.00 10.87
N ALA A 398 -27.27 -1.99 10.22
CA ALA A 398 -26.86 -0.75 10.85
C ALA A 398 -27.89 0.31 10.47
N VAL A 399 -28.40 1.02 11.46
CA VAL A 399 -29.48 1.99 11.30
C VAL A 399 -28.99 3.33 11.80
N ASP A 400 -28.92 4.28 10.87
CA ASP A 400 -28.56 5.68 11.14
C ASP A 400 -29.80 6.59 11.11
N ASP A 401 -30.83 6.19 10.37
CA ASP A 401 -32.08 6.92 10.20
C ASP A 401 -33.25 6.19 10.86
N MET A 402 -34.05 6.95 11.62
CA MET A 402 -35.22 6.44 12.34
C MET A 402 -36.44 6.24 11.43
N GLU A 403 -36.44 6.76 10.21
CA GLU A 403 -37.56 6.64 9.27
C GLU A 403 -37.64 5.27 8.58
N SER A 404 -36.58 4.46 8.65
CA SER A 404 -36.58 3.14 8.01
C SER A 404 -37.38 2.08 8.78
N ASP A 405 -38.11 1.24 8.05
CA ASP A 405 -38.83 0.11 8.61
C ASP A 405 -37.96 -1.16 8.61
N ILE A 406 -38.31 -2.10 9.50
CA ILE A 406 -37.67 -3.41 9.57
C ILE A 406 -38.53 -4.45 8.87
N LEU A 407 -38.03 -4.99 7.77
CA LEU A 407 -38.60 -6.12 7.07
C LEU A 407 -37.97 -7.42 7.58
N VAL A 408 -38.82 -8.39 7.91
CA VAL A 408 -38.40 -9.75 8.27
C VAL A 408 -39.15 -10.78 7.43
N VAL A 409 -38.44 -11.84 7.02
CA VAL A 409 -38.97 -12.93 6.19
C VAL A 409 -38.58 -14.29 6.75
N SER A 410 -39.52 -15.23 6.79
CA SER A 410 -39.37 -16.59 7.30
C SER A 410 -39.33 -17.63 6.17
N GLU A 411 -38.85 -18.84 6.49
CA GLU A 411 -38.56 -19.89 5.50
C GLU A 411 -39.78 -20.36 4.71
N ASN A 412 -40.99 -20.32 5.29
CA ASN A 412 -42.23 -20.73 4.61
C ASN A 412 -42.95 -19.57 3.90
N GLY A 413 -42.24 -18.49 3.58
CA GLY A 413 -42.82 -17.41 2.78
C GLY A 413 -43.70 -16.44 3.53
N TYR A 414 -43.62 -16.38 4.86
CA TYR A 414 -44.25 -15.33 5.64
C TYR A 414 -43.27 -14.20 5.88
N GLY A 415 -43.76 -12.97 5.87
CA GLY A 415 -42.95 -11.83 6.21
C GLY A 415 -43.79 -10.65 6.61
N LYS A 416 -43.12 -9.62 7.07
CA LYS A 416 -43.78 -8.39 7.51
C LYS A 416 -42.79 -7.25 7.64
N ARG A 417 -43.37 -6.07 7.60
CA ARG A 417 -42.74 -4.80 7.87
C ARG A 417 -43.17 -4.30 9.25
N SER A 418 -42.23 -3.85 10.06
CA SER A 418 -42.48 -3.30 11.40
C SER A 418 -41.68 -2.03 11.59
N SER A 419 -42.29 -1.01 12.19
CA SER A 419 -41.57 0.24 12.50
C SER A 419 -40.36 -0.03 13.37
N LEU A 420 -39.26 0.67 13.10
CA LEU A 420 -38.06 0.60 13.92
C LEU A 420 -38.36 0.97 15.39
N GLU A 421 -39.27 1.90 15.65
CA GLU A 421 -39.64 2.34 17.00
C GLU A 421 -40.23 1.21 17.87
N ASP A 422 -40.90 0.24 17.25
CA ASP A 422 -41.40 -0.95 17.95
C ASP A 422 -40.27 -1.78 18.55
N TYR A 423 -39.04 -1.66 18.05
CA TYR A 423 -37.87 -2.34 18.57
C TYR A 423 -37.21 -1.52 19.66
N ARG A 424 -37.54 -1.80 20.92
CA ARG A 424 -36.89 -1.16 22.07
C ARG A 424 -35.36 -1.36 22.04
N ILE A 425 -34.62 -0.31 22.38
CA ILE A 425 -33.18 -0.38 22.57
C ILE A 425 -32.90 -1.19 23.84
N THR A 426 -31.91 -2.09 23.76
CA THR A 426 -31.47 -2.97 24.85
C THR A 426 -29.96 -2.98 24.95
N ASN A 427 -29.41 -3.55 26.04
CA ASN A 427 -27.98 -3.80 26.12
C ASN A 427 -27.57 -4.97 25.20
N ARG A 428 -26.43 -4.82 24.52
CA ARG A 428 -25.82 -5.91 23.74
C ARG A 428 -25.61 -7.18 24.57
N GLY A 429 -25.66 -8.33 23.93
CA GLY A 429 -25.51 -9.65 24.55
C GLY A 429 -26.78 -10.15 25.28
N GLY A 430 -27.88 -9.41 25.19
CA GLY A 430 -29.20 -9.86 25.64
C GLY A 430 -29.80 -10.95 24.74
N LYS A 431 -30.93 -11.51 25.16
CA LYS A 431 -31.68 -12.53 24.39
C LYS A 431 -32.47 -11.96 23.20
N GLY A 432 -32.59 -10.63 23.09
CA GLY A 432 -33.46 -9.96 22.13
C GLY A 432 -34.95 -10.03 22.47
N VAL A 433 -35.75 -9.33 21.68
CA VAL A 433 -37.23 -9.32 21.70
C VAL A 433 -37.76 -10.09 20.49
N LYS A 434 -39.01 -10.57 20.55
CA LYS A 434 -39.62 -11.24 19.39
C LYS A 434 -39.78 -10.24 18.23
N THR A 435 -39.25 -10.62 17.08
CA THR A 435 -39.41 -9.90 15.81
C THR A 435 -40.43 -10.56 14.89
N ILE A 436 -40.68 -11.86 15.04
CA ILE A 436 -41.73 -12.59 14.35
C ILE A 436 -42.15 -13.78 15.23
N SER A 437 -43.42 -14.17 15.15
CA SER A 437 -43.91 -15.35 15.86
C SER A 437 -43.63 -16.62 15.05
N ILE A 438 -42.53 -17.30 15.38
CA ILE A 438 -42.15 -18.57 14.77
C ILE A 438 -43.12 -19.68 15.18
N THR A 439 -43.74 -20.31 14.19
CA THR A 439 -44.63 -21.48 14.31
C THR A 439 -44.31 -22.46 13.19
N GLU A 440 -44.86 -23.68 13.23
CA GLU A 440 -44.71 -24.64 12.12
C GLU A 440 -45.20 -24.07 10.78
N LYS A 441 -46.19 -23.15 10.80
CA LYS A 441 -46.70 -22.49 9.60
C LYS A 441 -45.72 -21.49 9.02
N THR A 442 -45.09 -20.65 9.85
CA THR A 442 -44.16 -19.62 9.38
C THR A 442 -42.77 -20.19 9.08
N GLY A 443 -42.37 -21.20 9.84
CA GLY A 443 -41.01 -21.70 9.89
C GLY A 443 -40.02 -20.67 10.46
N ASN A 444 -38.74 -21.00 10.44
CA ASN A 444 -37.61 -20.19 10.95
C ASN A 444 -37.44 -18.87 10.23
N LEU A 445 -36.82 -17.88 10.89
CA LEU A 445 -36.47 -16.61 10.27
C LEU A 445 -35.27 -16.79 9.31
N VAL A 446 -35.35 -16.20 8.11
CA VAL A 446 -34.32 -16.29 7.07
C VAL A 446 -33.63 -14.95 6.83
N ALA A 447 -34.35 -13.83 6.90
CA ALA A 447 -33.80 -12.53 6.57
C ALA A 447 -34.34 -11.41 7.47
N ILE A 448 -33.48 -10.40 7.67
CA ILE A 448 -33.82 -9.09 8.22
C ILE A 448 -33.20 -8.02 7.31
N LYS A 449 -33.97 -7.00 6.94
CA LYS A 449 -33.51 -5.87 6.12
C LYS A 449 -34.13 -4.57 6.63
N ASN A 450 -33.40 -3.47 6.54
CA ASN A 450 -33.96 -2.13 6.67
C ASN A 450 -34.46 -1.68 5.29
N VAL A 451 -35.72 -1.28 5.22
CA VAL A 451 -36.42 -0.96 3.98
C VAL A 451 -37.15 0.38 4.11
N ILE A 452 -37.35 1.03 2.96
CA ILE A 452 -38.26 2.17 2.79
C ILE A 452 -39.35 1.80 1.77
N ASP A 453 -40.41 2.61 1.67
CA ASP A 453 -41.56 2.34 0.79
C ASP A 453 -41.14 2.14 -0.68
N SER A 454 -40.15 2.91 -1.15
CA SER A 454 -39.66 2.84 -2.53
C SER A 454 -38.74 1.66 -2.82
N ASP A 455 -38.40 0.83 -1.83
CA ASP A 455 -37.57 -0.36 -2.04
C ASP A 455 -38.41 -1.49 -2.66
N GLY A 456 -37.74 -2.34 -3.45
CA GLY A 456 -38.27 -3.63 -3.88
C GLY A 456 -37.67 -4.78 -3.07
N LEU A 457 -38.37 -5.91 -3.06
CA LEU A 457 -37.94 -7.14 -2.42
C LEU A 457 -37.88 -8.26 -3.44
N MET A 458 -36.76 -8.98 -3.47
CA MET A 458 -36.63 -10.21 -4.24
C MET A 458 -36.50 -11.40 -3.31
N ILE A 459 -37.38 -12.39 -3.51
CA ILE A 459 -37.43 -13.62 -2.73
C ILE A 459 -37.14 -14.80 -3.65
N ILE A 460 -36.20 -15.66 -3.25
CA ILE A 460 -35.82 -16.85 -4.01
C ILE A 460 -36.07 -18.08 -3.17
N ASN A 461 -36.80 -19.05 -3.72
CA ASN A 461 -36.97 -20.35 -3.09
C ASN A 461 -35.81 -21.31 -3.42
N LYS A 462 -35.69 -22.41 -2.69
CA LYS A 462 -34.69 -23.45 -2.95
C LYS A 462 -34.89 -24.14 -4.31
N SER A 463 -36.09 -24.05 -4.86
CA SER A 463 -36.43 -24.57 -6.18
C SER A 463 -36.02 -23.64 -7.34
N GLY A 464 -35.45 -22.45 -7.06
CA GLY A 464 -34.93 -21.51 -8.05
C GLY A 464 -35.93 -20.51 -8.65
N ILE A 465 -37.17 -20.47 -8.16
CA ILE A 465 -38.17 -19.45 -8.50
C ILE A 465 -37.84 -18.18 -7.70
N ALA A 466 -37.63 -17.09 -8.43
CA ALA A 466 -37.49 -15.74 -7.89
C ALA A 466 -38.81 -14.98 -8.06
N ILE A 467 -39.23 -14.26 -7.02
CA ILE A 467 -40.39 -13.36 -7.05
C ILE A 467 -39.93 -11.98 -6.63
N ARG A 468 -40.33 -10.96 -7.39
CA ARG A 468 -40.15 -9.55 -7.06
C ARG A 468 -41.46 -8.99 -6.52
N MET A 469 -41.40 -8.19 -5.47
CA MET A 469 -42.56 -7.49 -4.91
C MET A 469 -42.17 -6.11 -4.40
N SER A 470 -43.09 -5.15 -4.43
CA SER A 470 -42.86 -3.83 -3.84
C SER A 470 -42.95 -3.90 -2.32
N VAL A 471 -42.11 -3.15 -1.62
CA VAL A 471 -42.20 -3.03 -0.15
C VAL A 471 -43.44 -2.22 0.26
N GLU A 472 -43.88 -1.28 -0.59
CA GLU A 472 -45.07 -0.46 -0.37
C GLU A 472 -46.34 -1.30 -0.12
N ASP A 473 -46.49 -2.41 -0.86
CA ASP A 473 -47.63 -3.34 -0.74
C ASP A 473 -47.68 -4.04 0.62
N LEU A 474 -46.56 -4.08 1.35
CA LEU A 474 -46.47 -4.72 2.65
C LEU A 474 -46.89 -3.75 3.75
N ARG A 475 -48.11 -3.90 4.25
CA ARG A 475 -48.57 -3.10 5.41
C ARG A 475 -47.61 -3.18 6.61
N VAL A 476 -47.43 -2.05 7.30
CA VAL A 476 -46.70 -1.99 8.57
C VAL A 476 -47.52 -2.69 9.66
N MET A 477 -46.88 -3.57 10.43
CA MET A 477 -47.48 -4.39 11.46
C MET A 477 -46.61 -4.44 12.71
N GLY A 478 -47.22 -4.71 13.87
CA GLY A 478 -46.47 -4.87 15.11
C GLY A 478 -45.46 -6.03 15.11
N ARG A 479 -44.37 -5.88 15.86
CA ARG A 479 -43.25 -6.85 15.94
C ARG A 479 -43.60 -8.27 16.42
N ALA A 480 -44.67 -8.48 17.19
CA ALA A 480 -44.97 -9.79 17.81
C ALA A 480 -46.03 -10.61 17.05
N THR A 481 -46.16 -10.37 15.75
CA THR A 481 -47.14 -11.03 14.85
C THR A 481 -46.47 -12.08 13.96
N GLN A 482 -47.28 -12.93 13.31
CA GLN A 482 -46.82 -13.92 12.32
C GLN A 482 -46.47 -13.29 10.96
N GLY A 483 -46.99 -12.10 10.66
CA GLY A 483 -46.85 -11.47 9.35
C GLY A 483 -47.91 -11.91 8.35
N VAL A 484 -47.70 -11.53 7.09
CA VAL A 484 -48.53 -11.89 5.94
C VAL A 484 -47.75 -12.84 5.03
N LYS A 485 -48.46 -13.57 4.18
CA LYS A 485 -47.85 -14.48 3.22
C LYS A 485 -47.34 -13.66 2.03
N LEU A 486 -46.03 -13.72 1.79
CA LEU A 486 -45.35 -13.03 0.68
C LEU A 486 -45.34 -13.89 -0.58
N ILE A 487 -45.18 -15.20 -0.43
CA ILE A 487 -45.09 -16.16 -1.53
C ILE A 487 -45.90 -17.43 -1.22
N ASN A 488 -46.56 -17.97 -2.24
CA ASN A 488 -47.19 -19.27 -2.15
C ASN A 488 -46.20 -20.38 -2.55
N LEU A 489 -45.58 -21.00 -1.55
CA LEU A 489 -44.68 -22.14 -1.75
C LEU A 489 -45.48 -23.41 -2.01
N LYS A 490 -45.11 -24.17 -3.05
CA LYS A 490 -45.71 -25.47 -3.38
C LYS A 490 -44.94 -26.61 -2.70
N GLY A 491 -45.64 -27.53 -2.03
CA GLY A 491 -45.05 -28.75 -1.45
C GLY A 491 -44.08 -28.47 -0.29
N SER A 492 -42.86 -29.03 -0.36
CA SER A 492 -41.81 -28.91 0.67
C SER A 492 -40.77 -27.82 0.37
N ASP A 493 -41.12 -26.86 -0.47
CA ASP A 493 -40.23 -25.79 -0.89
C ASP A 493 -40.09 -24.72 0.21
N SER A 494 -38.96 -24.01 0.25
CA SER A 494 -38.65 -23.00 1.27
C SER A 494 -37.81 -21.87 0.70
N ILE A 495 -37.85 -20.70 1.33
CA ILE A 495 -37.03 -19.56 0.96
C ILE A 495 -35.54 -19.89 1.17
N ALA A 496 -34.74 -19.64 0.15
CA ALA A 496 -33.29 -19.77 0.16
C ALA A 496 -32.62 -18.42 0.45
N ALA A 497 -33.08 -17.34 -0.20
CA ALA A 497 -32.48 -16.02 -0.09
C ALA A 497 -33.52 -14.92 -0.21
N VAL A 498 -33.22 -13.77 0.41
CA VAL A 498 -34.03 -12.56 0.33
C VAL A 498 -33.08 -11.38 0.14
N ALA A 499 -33.26 -10.67 -0.97
CA ALA A 499 -32.47 -9.51 -1.33
C ALA A 499 -33.35 -8.26 -1.38
N LYS A 500 -32.79 -7.15 -0.91
CA LYS A 500 -33.39 -5.84 -1.09
C LYS A 500 -32.90 -5.31 -2.43
N VAL A 501 -33.83 -4.99 -3.32
CA VAL A 501 -33.53 -4.45 -4.64
C VAL A 501 -34.06 -3.02 -4.71
N MET A 502 -33.41 -2.16 -5.50
CA MET A 502 -33.98 -0.85 -5.78
C MET A 502 -35.11 -1.01 -6.80
N ASN A 503 -36.21 -0.29 -6.62
CA ASN A 503 -37.21 -0.18 -7.68
C ASN A 503 -36.64 0.71 -8.78
N ASP A 504 -36.33 0.10 -9.92
CA ASP A 504 -36.41 0.81 -11.20
C ASP A 504 -37.93 0.93 -11.46
N GLU A 505 -38.43 2.13 -11.75
CA GLU A 505 -39.86 2.45 -11.93
C GLU A 505 -40.57 1.67 -13.07
N ASP A 506 -39.95 0.64 -13.64
CA ASP A 506 -40.35 0.00 -14.90
C ASP A 506 -40.94 -1.41 -14.78
N ASP A 507 -41.12 -1.98 -13.58
CA ASP A 507 -41.75 -3.29 -13.40
C ASP A 507 -43.05 -3.18 -12.58
N VAL A 508 -44.17 -2.82 -13.23
CA VAL A 508 -45.50 -2.95 -12.64
C VAL A 508 -46.43 -3.71 -13.59
N ASP A 509 -47.09 -4.72 -13.02
CA ASP A 509 -48.21 -5.54 -13.48
C ASP A 509 -47.94 -6.85 -14.26
N GLU A 510 -47.87 -7.95 -13.51
CA GLU A 510 -48.46 -9.25 -13.93
C GLU A 510 -49.28 -9.84 -12.77
N ASP A 511 -50.55 -9.46 -12.66
CA ASP A 511 -51.57 -10.24 -11.95
C ASP A 511 -52.79 -10.40 -12.87
N GLU A 512 -53.02 -11.62 -13.35
CA GLU A 512 -54.32 -12.34 -13.30
C GLU A 512 -54.19 -13.68 -14.07
N VAL A 513 -53.88 -14.76 -13.34
CA VAL A 513 -54.21 -16.11 -13.81
C VAL A 513 -55.63 -16.39 -13.33
N VAL A 514 -56.60 -16.15 -14.19
CA VAL A 514 -57.99 -16.58 -13.99
C VAL A 514 -58.03 -18.10 -14.17
N ASP A 515 -58.25 -18.81 -13.07
CA ASP A 515 -58.71 -20.20 -13.06
C ASP A 515 -60.02 -20.29 -13.86
N ASN A 516 -60.02 -21.09 -14.92
CA ASN A 516 -61.23 -21.64 -15.52
C ASN A 516 -61.03 -23.14 -15.73
N GLU A 517 -61.41 -23.93 -14.72
CA GLU A 517 -61.78 -25.32 -14.92
C GLU A 517 -63.32 -25.46 -14.97
N ASP A 518 -63.72 -26.29 -15.92
CA ASP A 518 -65.01 -26.96 -16.14
C ASP A 518 -66.17 -26.21 -16.83
N VAL A 519 -66.55 -26.70 -18.03
CA VAL A 519 -67.70 -27.62 -18.22
C VAL A 519 -68.00 -27.89 -19.73
N ILE A 520 -67.76 -29.15 -20.14
CA ILE A 520 -68.61 -30.08 -20.96
C ILE A 520 -68.81 -29.92 -22.50
N ASN A 521 -68.53 -31.05 -23.20
CA ASN A 521 -69.06 -31.59 -24.49
C ASN A 521 -69.03 -30.71 -25.75
N ASN A 522 -68.70 -31.18 -26.96
CA ASN A 522 -69.09 -32.44 -27.61
C ASN A 522 -68.29 -32.57 -28.94
N GLY A 523 -67.85 -33.79 -29.28
CA GLY A 523 -68.05 -34.39 -30.61
C GLY A 523 -67.37 -33.85 -31.90
N THR A 524 -66.80 -34.82 -32.62
CA THR A 524 -66.64 -34.96 -34.09
C THR A 524 -65.49 -34.30 -34.86
N THR A 525 -64.51 -35.15 -35.20
CA THR A 525 -63.95 -35.47 -36.55
C THR A 525 -63.95 -34.39 -37.65
N ILE A 526 -62.80 -34.23 -38.32
CA ILE A 526 -62.63 -34.40 -39.79
C ILE A 526 -61.11 -34.43 -40.13
N ASP A 527 -60.74 -35.43 -40.93
CA ASP A 527 -59.49 -35.58 -41.69
C ASP A 527 -59.23 -34.40 -42.65
N ASN A 528 -57.95 -34.08 -42.90
CA ASN A 528 -57.42 -33.97 -44.27
C ASN A 528 -55.89 -33.81 -44.28
N SER A 529 -55.23 -34.89 -44.68
CA SER A 529 -54.24 -34.99 -45.77
C SER A 529 -53.41 -33.77 -46.21
N GLU A 530 -52.11 -34.07 -46.36
CA GLU A 530 -51.22 -33.75 -47.50
C GLU A 530 -50.33 -32.50 -47.48
N GLU A 531 -49.02 -32.81 -47.60
CA GLU A 531 -47.98 -32.18 -48.43
C GLU A 531 -47.67 -30.69 -48.28
N GLU A 532 -46.58 -30.37 -47.58
CA GLU A 532 -45.25 -30.04 -48.16
C GLU A 532 -44.15 -30.01 -47.07
#